data_AF-A0A2M8NDV9-F1
#
_entry.id   AF-A0A2M8NDV9-F1
#
_cell.length_a   1.000
_cell.length_b   1.000
_cell.length_c   1.000
_cell.angle_alpha   90.00
_cell.angle_beta   90.00
_cell.angle_gamma   90.00
#
_symmetry.space_group_name_H-M   'P 1'
#
loop_
_entity.id
_entity.type
_entity.pdbx_description
1 polymer ?
#
loop_
_entity_poly.entity_id
_entity_poly.type
_entity_poly.pdbx_seq_one_letter_code
_entity_poly.pdbx_strand_id
1 'polypeptide(L)'
;MSASTFDPGKKLKIKSYLYYLLAGCIIVLTVAVAAKYYKVINSLTLFGHHGSVTYFLLVMAIVIGLIVRKGKQLSQQSRFSSYGIKAEDESVAAALGLNWGAWKCWKDAGAYSGVGNIDMLITDPHGNPYNVEIKSWHKVKVLPNELRYADGNKMKKNPIEQAMRQKEFVEKAVGRKCTPILWLPKNKQGIDQYVGEVLVVSGSPKRLRDIIMKRFGRDS
;
A
#
# COMPACT_ATOMS: atom_id res chain seq x y z
N MET A 1 -10.15 22.38 7.39
CA MET A 1 -9.04 21.61 8.00
C MET A 1 -8.73 20.43 7.09
N SER A 2 -7.61 20.45 6.35
CA SER A 2 -7.20 19.27 5.57
C SER A 2 -6.77 18.20 6.56
N ALA A 3 -7.51 17.09 6.66
CA ALA A 3 -7.00 15.90 7.34
C ALA A 3 -5.66 15.58 6.70
N SER A 4 -4.57 15.62 7.48
CA SER A 4 -3.25 15.28 6.95
C SER A 4 -3.35 13.87 6.37
N THR A 5 -3.23 13.75 5.05
CA THR A 5 -3.28 12.47 4.36
C THR A 5 -2.22 11.57 4.98
N PHE A 6 -2.68 10.57 5.72
CA PHE A 6 -1.81 9.64 6.42
C PHE A 6 -1.03 8.85 5.37
N ASP A 7 0.24 9.19 5.15
CA ASP A 7 1.12 8.43 4.26
C ASP A 7 1.67 7.21 5.02
N PRO A 8 1.16 5.98 4.75
CA PRO A 8 1.66 4.78 5.40
C PRO A 8 3.15 4.53 5.11
N GLY A 9 3.65 4.99 3.96
CA GLY A 9 5.06 4.95 3.59
C GLY A 9 5.92 5.78 4.55
N LYS A 10 5.47 7.00 4.91
CA LYS A 10 6.16 7.87 5.88
C LYS A 10 6.27 7.23 7.26
N LYS A 11 5.21 6.60 7.77
CA LYS A 11 5.24 5.90 9.09
C LYS A 11 6.24 4.73 9.09
N LEU A 12 6.27 3.94 8.01
CA LEU A 12 7.23 2.84 7.86
C LEU A 12 8.67 3.35 7.74
N LYS A 13 8.87 4.48 7.05
CA LYS A 13 10.17 5.16 6.92
C LYS A 13 10.71 5.63 8.27
N ILE A 14 9.86 6.29 9.07
CA ILE A 14 10.21 6.73 10.44
C ILE A 14 10.59 5.52 11.29
N LYS A 15 9.78 4.45 11.28
CA LYS A 15 10.12 3.22 12.00
C LYS A 15 11.46 2.64 11.55
N SER A 16 11.72 2.57 10.25
CA SER A 16 13.01 2.11 9.71
C SER A 16 14.19 2.91 10.27
N TYR A 17 14.09 4.24 10.31
CA TYR A 17 15.12 5.09 10.92
C TYR A 17 15.32 4.83 12.41
N LEU A 18 14.25 4.60 13.17
CA LEU A 18 14.36 4.25 14.59
C LEU A 18 15.11 2.93 14.80
N TYR A 19 14.93 1.93 13.93
CA TYR A 19 15.73 0.70 13.98
C TYR A 19 17.21 0.96 13.69
N TYR A 20 17.54 1.80 12.71
CA TYR A 20 18.93 2.14 12.43
C TYR A 20 19.58 2.95 13.56
N LEU A 21 18.84 3.88 14.15
CA LEU A 21 19.28 4.64 15.31
C LEU A 21 19.54 3.72 16.51
N LEU A 22 18.61 2.80 16.79
CA LEU A 22 18.77 1.81 17.86
C LEU A 22 20.00 0.93 17.64
N ALA A 23 20.21 0.45 16.41
CA ALA A 23 21.42 -0.31 16.07
C ALA A 23 22.70 0.51 16.33
N GLY A 24 22.72 1.79 15.93
CA GLY A 24 23.83 2.70 16.20
C GLY A 24 24.09 2.88 17.70
N CYS A 25 23.05 3.13 18.50
CA CYS A 25 23.18 3.24 19.96
C CYS A 25 23.74 1.97 20.59
N ILE A 26 23.28 0.80 20.14
CA ILE A 26 23.78 -0.50 20.65
C ILE A 26 25.25 -0.68 20.30
N ILE A 27 25.69 -0.32 19.10
CA ILE A 27 27.10 -0.38 18.70
C ILE A 27 27.95 0.53 19.61
N VAL A 28 27.55 1.79 19.79
CA VAL A 28 28.27 2.74 20.64
C VAL A 28 28.37 2.23 22.08
N LEU A 29 27.27 1.71 22.64
CA LEU A 29 27.26 1.12 23.98
C LEU A 29 28.17 -0.11 24.08
N THR A 30 28.13 -0.99 23.08
CA THR A 30 28.98 -2.19 23.03
C THR A 30 30.46 -1.82 23.01
N VAL A 31 30.84 -0.83 22.19
CA VAL A 31 32.22 -0.33 22.11
C VAL A 31 32.64 0.34 23.41
N ALA A 32 31.78 1.18 24.02
CA ALA A 32 32.07 1.84 25.29
C ALA A 32 32.26 0.85 26.45
N VAL A 33 31.41 -0.18 26.53
CA VAL A 33 31.54 -1.29 27.49
C VAL A 33 32.83 -2.06 27.21
N ALA A 34 33.08 -2.48 25.97
CA ALA A 34 34.30 -3.20 25.61
C ALA A 34 35.56 -2.40 25.96
N ALA A 35 35.59 -1.08 25.70
CA ALA A 35 36.70 -0.20 26.03
C ALA A 35 36.90 -0.04 27.55
N LYS A 36 35.82 0.16 28.31
CA LYS A 36 35.88 0.29 29.78
C LYS A 36 36.42 -0.98 30.43
N TYR A 37 35.98 -2.14 29.95
CA TYR A 37 36.39 -3.42 30.50
C TYR A 37 37.65 -3.98 29.83
N TYR A 38 38.21 -3.33 28.80
CA TYR A 38 39.40 -3.80 28.07
C TYR A 38 40.58 -4.10 29.01
N LYS A 39 40.85 -3.22 29.99
CA LYS A 39 41.93 -3.43 30.98
C LYS A 39 41.68 -4.65 31.88
N VAL A 40 40.43 -4.85 32.30
CA VAL A 40 40.01 -5.99 33.15
C VAL A 40 40.02 -7.29 32.34
N ILE A 41 39.62 -7.21 31.07
CA ILE A 41 39.63 -8.32 30.10
C ILE A 41 41.06 -8.75 29.78
N ASN A 42 41.99 -7.81 29.57
CA ASN A 42 43.41 -8.12 29.37
C ASN A 42 44.06 -8.76 30.60
N SER A 43 43.65 -8.41 31.82
CA SER A 43 44.13 -9.10 33.02
C SER A 43 43.53 -10.49 33.23
N LEU A 44 42.29 -10.73 32.76
CA LEU A 44 41.61 -12.04 32.85
C LEU A 44 42.01 -13.01 31.73
N THR A 45 42.47 -12.50 30.59
CA THR A 45 42.92 -13.33 29.45
C THR A 45 44.23 -14.06 29.73
N LEU A 46 45.03 -13.61 30.69
CA LEU A 46 46.13 -14.38 31.28
C LEU A 46 45.69 -15.69 31.97
N PHE A 47 44.38 -15.87 32.24
CA PHE A 47 43.81 -17.04 32.91
C PHE A 47 42.88 -17.91 32.02
N GLY A 48 42.94 -17.78 30.69
CA GLY A 48 42.28 -18.73 29.77
C GLY A 48 40.78 -18.48 29.46
N HIS A 49 40.19 -17.37 29.90
CA HIS A 49 38.77 -17.04 29.67
C HIS A 49 38.50 -16.22 28.39
N HIS A 50 39.13 -16.53 27.26
CA HIS A 50 38.88 -15.85 25.97
C HIS A 50 37.46 -16.05 25.40
N GLY A 51 36.72 -17.04 25.90
CA GLY A 51 35.39 -17.39 25.39
C GLY A 51 34.29 -16.37 25.70
N SER A 52 34.31 -15.71 26.86
CA SER A 52 33.17 -14.91 27.33
C SER A 52 33.01 -13.58 26.59
N VAL A 53 34.11 -12.87 26.33
CA VAL A 53 34.12 -11.60 25.60
C VAL A 53 33.80 -11.82 24.12
N THR A 54 34.41 -12.85 23.52
CA THR A 54 34.12 -13.23 22.13
C THR A 54 32.65 -13.61 21.96
N TYR A 55 32.09 -14.37 22.90
CA TYR A 55 30.67 -14.74 22.90
C TYR A 55 29.76 -13.52 23.05
N PHE A 56 30.08 -12.60 23.97
CA PHE A 56 29.33 -11.35 24.12
C PHE A 56 29.33 -10.53 22.81
N LEU A 57 30.50 -10.31 22.20
CA LEU A 57 30.60 -9.58 20.94
C LEU A 57 29.82 -10.27 19.81
N LEU A 58 29.85 -11.61 19.76
CA LEU A 58 29.08 -12.39 18.79
C LEU A 58 27.58 -12.20 18.99
N VAL A 59 27.08 -12.30 20.23
CA VAL A 59 25.66 -12.08 20.56
C VAL A 59 25.23 -10.67 20.18
N MET A 60 26.05 -9.66 20.51
CA MET A 60 25.77 -8.27 20.15
C MET A 60 25.72 -8.07 18.63
N ALA A 61 26.65 -8.68 17.89
CA ALA A 61 26.66 -8.64 16.43
C ALA A 61 25.39 -9.27 15.83
N ILE A 62 24.92 -10.40 16.37
CA ILE A 62 23.67 -11.05 15.94
C ILE A 62 22.48 -10.12 16.21
N VAL A 63 22.38 -9.53 17.40
CA VAL A 63 21.29 -8.60 17.77
C VAL A 63 21.27 -7.39 16.83
N ILE A 64 22.43 -6.76 16.60
CA ILE A 64 22.57 -5.65 15.66
C ILE A 64 22.13 -6.07 14.25
N GLY A 65 22.57 -7.25 13.78
CA GLY A 65 22.19 -7.80 12.49
C GLY A 65 20.67 -7.97 12.31
N LEU A 66 19.98 -8.46 13.33
CA LEU A 66 18.51 -8.61 13.33
C LEU A 66 17.79 -7.26 13.28
N ILE A 67 18.26 -6.27 14.04
CA ILE A 67 17.71 -4.90 14.07
C ILE A 67 17.90 -4.23 12.70
N VAL A 68 19.10 -4.31 12.13
CA VAL A 68 19.40 -3.75 10.80
C VAL A 68 18.57 -4.43 9.71
N ARG A 69 18.43 -5.76 9.76
CA ARG A 69 17.57 -6.52 8.84
C ARG A 69 16.12 -6.04 8.90
N LYS A 70 15.57 -5.85 10.11
CA LYS A 70 14.21 -5.32 10.28
C LYS A 70 14.08 -3.89 9.75
N GLY A 71 15.06 -3.03 10.02
CA GLY A 71 15.13 -1.67 9.48
C GLY A 71 15.10 -1.67 7.94
N LYS A 72 15.88 -2.55 7.30
CA LYS A 72 15.93 -2.72 5.83
C LYS A 72 14.59 -3.19 5.26
N GLN A 73 13.95 -4.18 5.89
CA GLN A 73 12.62 -4.65 5.48
C GLN A 73 11.56 -3.53 5.53
N LEU A 74 11.54 -2.74 6.61
CA LEU A 74 10.60 -1.61 6.73
C LEU A 74 10.89 -0.51 5.71
N SER A 75 12.17 -0.24 5.42
CA SER A 75 12.57 0.71 4.38
C SER A 75 12.09 0.28 3.00
N GLN A 76 12.24 -1.01 2.66
CA GLN A 76 11.74 -1.56 1.41
C GLN A 76 10.20 -1.48 1.34
N GLN A 77 9.50 -1.87 2.40
CA GLN A 77 8.03 -1.75 2.48
C GLN A 77 7.56 -0.30 2.31
N SER A 78 8.25 0.66 2.93
CA SER A 78 7.99 2.10 2.78
C SER A 78 8.12 2.51 1.32
N ARG A 79 9.22 2.16 0.65
CA ARG A 79 9.43 2.46 -0.78
C ARG A 79 8.33 1.88 -1.65
N PHE A 80 8.00 0.59 -1.48
CA PHE A 80 6.93 -0.06 -2.25
C PHE A 80 5.58 0.61 -2.02
N SER A 81 5.27 1.00 -0.78
CA SER A 81 4.05 1.75 -0.47
C SER A 81 4.02 3.09 -1.19
N SER A 82 5.10 3.87 -1.16
CA SER A 82 5.17 5.17 -1.83
C SER A 82 5.11 5.04 -3.35
N TYR A 83 5.76 4.02 -3.93
CA TYR A 83 5.64 3.72 -5.36
C TYR A 83 4.20 3.32 -5.74
N GLY A 84 3.53 2.53 -4.89
CA GLY A 84 2.14 2.14 -5.11
C GLY A 84 1.20 3.34 -5.13
N ILE A 85 1.32 4.22 -4.12
CA ILE A 85 0.54 5.46 -4.02
C ILE A 85 0.79 6.35 -5.24
N LYS A 86 2.05 6.56 -5.63
CA LYS A 86 2.39 7.37 -6.80
C LYS A 86 1.80 6.78 -8.09
N ALA A 87 1.87 5.45 -8.25
CA ALA A 87 1.30 4.77 -9.41
C ALA A 87 -0.24 4.87 -9.45
N GLU A 88 -0.90 4.86 -8.30
CA GLU A 88 -2.34 5.11 -8.17
C GLU A 88 -2.68 6.55 -8.54
N ASP A 89 -1.96 7.54 -8.00
CA ASP A 89 -2.12 8.96 -8.33
C ASP A 89 -1.93 9.27 -9.82
N GLU A 90 -0.88 8.71 -10.45
CA GLU A 90 -0.64 8.83 -11.89
C GLU A 90 -1.79 8.23 -12.70
N SER A 91 -2.38 7.13 -12.22
CA SER A 91 -3.50 6.46 -12.89
C SER A 91 -4.77 7.30 -12.81
N VAL A 92 -5.05 7.91 -11.64
CA VAL A 92 -6.15 8.86 -11.47
C VAL A 92 -5.97 10.07 -12.38
N ALA A 93 -4.80 10.70 -12.36
CA ALA A 93 -4.51 11.87 -13.20
C ALA A 93 -4.71 11.57 -14.69
N ALA A 94 -4.24 10.39 -15.14
CA ALA A 94 -4.42 9.95 -16.52
C ALA A 94 -5.90 9.67 -16.86
N ALA A 95 -6.69 9.14 -15.92
CA ALA A 95 -8.12 8.93 -16.10
C ALA A 95 -8.91 10.25 -16.17
N LEU A 96 -8.58 11.22 -15.31
CA LEU A 96 -9.19 12.56 -15.32
C LEU A 96 -8.87 13.34 -16.61
N GLY A 97 -7.71 13.10 -17.21
CA GLY A 97 -7.33 13.71 -18.49
C GLY A 97 -8.05 13.17 -19.72
N LEU A 98 -8.91 12.15 -19.58
CA LEU A 98 -9.68 11.61 -20.70
C LEU A 98 -10.95 12.41 -20.96
N ASN A 99 -11.40 12.41 -22.22
CA ASN A 99 -12.76 12.82 -22.54
C ASN A 99 -13.75 11.69 -22.16
N TRP A 100 -14.61 11.99 -21.18
CA TRP A 100 -15.67 11.13 -20.67
C TRP A 100 -17.06 11.47 -21.26
N GLY A 101 -17.14 12.40 -22.22
CA GLY A 101 -18.40 12.88 -22.78
C GLY A 101 -19.24 13.57 -21.71
N ALA A 102 -20.50 13.15 -21.57
CA ALA A 102 -21.41 13.67 -20.55
C ALA A 102 -21.16 13.09 -19.13
N TRP A 103 -20.28 12.09 -19.01
CA TRP A 103 -19.90 11.52 -17.71
C TRP A 103 -18.91 12.43 -17.00
N LYS A 104 -18.94 12.44 -15.66
CA LYS A 104 -18.01 13.23 -14.83
C LYS A 104 -17.10 12.31 -14.02
N CYS A 105 -15.85 12.72 -13.84
CA CYS A 105 -14.84 11.96 -13.11
C CYS A 105 -14.12 12.88 -12.11
N TRP A 106 -13.93 12.40 -10.88
CA TRP A 106 -13.43 13.19 -9.75
C TRP A 106 -12.41 12.38 -8.95
N LYS A 107 -11.34 13.02 -8.50
CA LYS A 107 -10.41 12.47 -7.50
C LYS A 107 -10.93 12.72 -6.08
N ASP A 108 -10.70 11.79 -5.17
CA ASP A 108 -10.86 11.97 -3.71
C ASP A 108 -12.21 12.54 -3.29
N ALA A 109 -13.31 12.01 -3.86
CA ALA A 109 -14.71 12.34 -3.57
C ALA A 109 -15.01 13.80 -3.18
N GLY A 110 -14.29 14.78 -3.75
CA GLY A 110 -14.44 16.21 -3.41
C GLY A 110 -15.84 16.76 -3.68
N ALA A 111 -16.66 15.99 -4.42
CA ALA A 111 -18.06 16.26 -4.68
C ALA A 111 -19.01 15.94 -3.50
N TYR A 112 -18.61 15.09 -2.54
CA TYR A 112 -19.49 14.61 -1.46
C TYR A 112 -18.80 14.68 -0.10
N SER A 113 -19.25 15.63 0.73
CA SER A 113 -18.79 15.75 2.12
C SER A 113 -19.08 14.47 2.90
N GLY A 114 -18.07 13.93 3.59
CA GLY A 114 -18.23 12.76 4.48
C GLY A 114 -17.97 11.38 3.87
N VAL A 115 -17.62 11.29 2.57
CA VAL A 115 -17.47 10.00 1.87
C VAL A 115 -16.08 9.34 2.08
N GLY A 116 -15.13 10.04 2.69
CA GLY A 116 -13.78 9.52 2.98
C GLY A 116 -12.89 9.41 1.73
N ASN A 117 -11.71 8.77 1.86
CA ASN A 117 -10.77 8.58 0.74
C ASN A 117 -11.28 7.48 -0.21
N ILE A 118 -12.06 7.88 -1.20
CA ILE A 118 -12.30 7.10 -2.43
C ILE A 118 -11.32 7.59 -3.48
N ASP A 119 -10.52 6.69 -4.05
CA ASP A 119 -9.47 7.08 -5.00
C ASP A 119 -10.03 7.87 -6.19
N MET A 120 -11.17 7.41 -6.74
CA MET A 120 -11.85 8.08 -7.84
C MET A 120 -13.36 7.80 -7.84
N LEU A 121 -14.16 8.80 -8.21
CA LEU A 121 -15.60 8.68 -8.37
C LEU A 121 -15.99 9.08 -9.80
N ILE A 122 -16.76 8.23 -10.46
CA ILE A 122 -17.32 8.50 -11.77
C ILE A 122 -18.83 8.63 -11.62
N THR A 123 -19.47 9.55 -12.35
CA THR A 123 -20.93 9.65 -12.43
C THR A 123 -21.37 9.66 -13.88
N ASP A 124 -22.39 8.87 -14.20
CA ASP A 124 -23.02 8.92 -15.52
C ASP A 124 -23.86 10.22 -15.72
N PRO A 125 -24.41 10.47 -16.92
CA PRO A 125 -25.25 11.64 -17.19
C PRO A 125 -26.54 11.67 -16.37
N HIS A 126 -27.02 10.51 -15.91
CA HIS A 126 -28.21 10.37 -15.07
C HIS A 126 -27.91 10.61 -13.58
N GLY A 127 -26.63 10.73 -13.22
CA GLY A 127 -26.14 10.92 -11.86
C GLY A 127 -26.02 9.63 -11.03
N ASN A 128 -25.90 8.46 -11.67
CA ASN A 128 -25.56 7.22 -10.98
C ASN A 128 -24.06 7.19 -10.66
N PRO A 129 -23.66 6.94 -9.40
CA PRO A 129 -22.26 6.91 -9.01
C PRO A 129 -21.59 5.54 -9.24
N TYR A 130 -20.31 5.60 -9.56
CA TYR A 130 -19.40 4.46 -9.69
C TYR A 130 -18.14 4.75 -8.88
N ASN A 131 -18.00 4.12 -7.71
CA ASN A 131 -16.81 4.26 -6.89
C ASN A 131 -15.69 3.39 -7.45
N VAL A 132 -14.53 3.97 -7.68
CA VAL A 132 -13.37 3.30 -8.26
C VAL A 132 -12.28 3.22 -7.20
N GLU A 133 -12.08 2.02 -6.67
CA GLU A 133 -10.91 1.65 -5.88
C GLU A 133 -9.78 1.31 -6.84
N ILE A 134 -8.58 1.84 -6.62
CA ILE A 134 -7.44 1.67 -7.51
C ILE A 134 -6.34 0.91 -6.79
N LYS A 135 -5.84 -0.15 -7.42
CA LYS A 135 -4.66 -0.87 -6.92
C LYS A 135 -3.59 -0.98 -7.98
N SER A 136 -2.41 -0.45 -7.67
CA SER A 136 -1.20 -0.48 -8.49
C SER A 136 -0.54 -1.86 -8.63
N TRP A 137 -1.24 -2.95 -8.32
CA TRP A 137 -0.67 -4.29 -8.30
C TRP A 137 -0.43 -4.88 -9.69
N HIS A 138 0.63 -5.70 -9.79
CA HIS A 138 1.00 -6.40 -11.00
C HIS A 138 0.60 -7.88 -10.92
N LYS A 139 0.20 -8.46 -12.07
CA LYS A 139 -0.04 -9.90 -12.25
C LYS A 139 -1.02 -10.51 -11.22
N VAL A 140 -2.03 -9.73 -10.81
CA VAL A 140 -3.09 -10.20 -9.91
C VAL A 140 -3.93 -11.25 -10.62
N LYS A 141 -4.11 -12.41 -9.98
CA LYS A 141 -5.03 -13.44 -10.47
C LYS A 141 -6.43 -13.08 -9.98
N VAL A 142 -7.37 -12.94 -10.91
CA VAL A 142 -8.77 -12.64 -10.61
C VAL A 142 -9.55 -13.93 -10.79
N LEU A 143 -10.03 -14.50 -9.68
CA LEU A 143 -10.85 -15.70 -9.66
C LEU A 143 -12.32 -15.28 -9.47
N PRO A 144 -13.29 -16.18 -9.72
CA PRO A 144 -14.72 -15.83 -9.60
C PRO A 144 -15.11 -15.23 -8.24
N ASN A 145 -14.48 -15.69 -7.15
CA ASN A 145 -14.86 -15.34 -5.78
C ASN A 145 -13.78 -14.57 -5.00
N GLU A 146 -12.57 -14.43 -5.55
CA GLU A 146 -11.46 -13.79 -4.83
C GLU A 146 -10.36 -13.27 -5.75
N LEU A 147 -9.48 -12.47 -5.16
CA LEU A 147 -8.25 -12.02 -5.78
C LEU A 147 -7.04 -12.66 -5.10
N ARG A 148 -6.06 -13.06 -5.90
CA ARG A 148 -4.80 -13.62 -5.42
C ARG A 148 -3.61 -12.88 -6.01
N TYR A 149 -2.52 -12.88 -5.25
CA TYR A 149 -1.23 -12.45 -5.79
C TYR A 149 -0.78 -13.38 -6.92
N ALA A 150 0.24 -12.93 -7.67
CA ALA A 150 0.78 -13.70 -8.79
C ALA A 150 1.27 -15.11 -8.38
N ASP A 151 1.81 -15.22 -7.18
CA ASP A 151 2.28 -16.46 -6.55
C ASP A 151 1.15 -17.38 -6.07
N GLY A 152 -0.12 -16.96 -6.18
CA GLY A 152 -1.29 -17.71 -5.72
C GLY A 152 -1.64 -17.50 -4.25
N ASN A 153 -0.86 -16.72 -3.50
CA ASN A 153 -1.17 -16.41 -2.11
C ASN A 153 -2.39 -15.50 -1.99
N LYS A 154 -3.16 -15.69 -0.91
CA LYS A 154 -4.26 -14.82 -0.56
C LYS A 154 -3.76 -13.41 -0.22
N MET A 155 -4.54 -12.42 -0.61
CA MET A 155 -4.24 -11.03 -0.29
C MET A 155 -4.48 -10.76 1.20
N LYS A 156 -3.50 -10.16 1.87
CA LYS A 156 -3.62 -9.79 3.29
C LYS A 156 -4.70 -8.75 3.54
N LYS A 157 -4.96 -7.89 2.56
CA LYS A 157 -6.05 -6.92 2.57
C LYS A 157 -6.90 -7.20 1.34
N ASN A 158 -8.18 -7.45 1.55
CA ASN A 158 -9.11 -7.72 0.46
C ASN A 158 -9.59 -6.39 -0.14
N PRO A 159 -9.19 -6.03 -1.37
CA PRO A 159 -9.63 -4.78 -1.98
C PRO A 159 -11.10 -4.84 -2.40
N ILE A 160 -11.68 -6.03 -2.55
CA ILE A 160 -13.11 -6.21 -2.84
C ILE A 160 -13.94 -5.69 -1.66
N GLU A 161 -13.58 -6.10 -0.43
CA GLU A 161 -14.21 -5.56 0.79
C GLU A 161 -14.00 -4.05 0.93
N GLN A 162 -12.85 -3.52 0.51
CA GLN A 162 -12.62 -2.07 0.53
C GLN A 162 -13.54 -1.34 -0.45
N ALA A 163 -13.65 -1.81 -1.69
CA ALA A 163 -14.55 -1.24 -2.70
C ALA A 163 -16.03 -1.32 -2.28
N MET A 164 -16.43 -2.41 -1.62
CA MET A 164 -17.79 -2.57 -1.08
C MET A 164 -18.08 -1.60 0.07
N ARG A 165 -17.14 -1.40 1.01
CA ARG A 165 -17.32 -0.38 2.07
C ARG A 165 -17.46 1.02 1.48
N GLN A 166 -16.65 1.36 0.48
CA GLN A 166 -16.77 2.65 -0.20
C GLN A 166 -18.11 2.81 -0.91
N LYS A 167 -18.62 1.75 -1.55
CA LYS A 167 -19.96 1.73 -2.13
C LYS A 167 -21.00 2.12 -1.09
N GLU A 168 -21.03 1.46 0.08
CA GLU A 168 -21.99 1.77 1.15
C GLU A 168 -21.93 3.24 1.59
N PHE A 169 -20.73 3.81 1.71
CA PHE A 169 -20.56 5.22 2.04
C PHE A 169 -21.13 6.14 0.94
N VAL A 170 -20.88 5.84 -0.33
CA VAL A 170 -21.42 6.62 -1.45
C VAL A 170 -22.93 6.51 -1.52
N GLU A 171 -23.48 5.30 -1.39
CA GLU A 171 -24.94 5.09 -1.43
C GLU A 171 -25.64 5.88 -0.33
N LYS A 172 -25.07 5.88 0.88
CA LYS A 172 -25.58 6.67 1.99
C LYS A 172 -25.50 8.17 1.75
N ALA A 173 -24.42 8.66 1.13
CA ALA A 173 -24.21 10.08 0.91
C ALA A 173 -25.02 10.64 -0.27
N VAL A 174 -25.21 9.85 -1.32
CA VAL A 174 -25.87 10.26 -2.58
C VAL A 174 -27.35 9.88 -2.59
N GLY A 175 -27.77 8.90 -1.77
CA GLY A 175 -29.14 8.38 -1.79
C GLY A 175 -29.48 7.60 -3.06
N ARG A 176 -28.46 7.05 -3.74
CA ARG A 176 -28.58 6.30 -5.01
C ARG A 176 -27.71 5.07 -4.96
N LYS A 177 -28.07 4.03 -5.71
CA LYS A 177 -27.24 2.82 -5.86
C LYS A 177 -25.90 3.18 -6.48
N CYS A 178 -24.83 2.59 -5.96
CA CYS A 178 -23.46 2.80 -6.44
C CYS A 178 -22.90 1.50 -6.97
N THR A 179 -22.20 1.58 -8.11
CA THR A 179 -21.51 0.41 -8.66
C THR A 179 -20.04 0.43 -8.23
N PRO A 180 -19.57 -0.55 -7.43
CA PRO A 180 -18.17 -0.62 -7.04
C PRO A 180 -17.32 -1.18 -8.17
N ILE A 181 -16.21 -0.49 -8.43
CA ILE A 181 -15.23 -0.85 -9.44
C ILE A 181 -13.87 -0.99 -8.74
N LEU A 182 -13.18 -2.09 -9.00
CA LEU A 182 -11.77 -2.24 -8.67
C LEU A 182 -10.95 -2.12 -9.95
N TRP A 183 -10.17 -1.06 -10.07
CA TRP A 183 -9.30 -0.84 -11.21
C TRP A 183 -7.85 -1.21 -10.91
N LEU A 184 -7.29 -2.04 -11.78
CA LEU A 184 -5.92 -2.55 -11.74
C LEU A 184 -5.10 -1.98 -12.91
N PRO A 185 -4.67 -0.70 -12.86
CA PRO A 185 -4.03 0.00 -13.99
C PRO A 185 -2.73 -0.65 -14.45
N LYS A 186 -1.99 -1.28 -13.53
CA LYS A 186 -0.71 -1.91 -13.81
C LYS A 186 -0.83 -3.40 -14.16
N ASN A 187 -2.03 -3.98 -14.11
CA ASN A 187 -2.30 -5.34 -14.55
C ASN A 187 -2.71 -5.34 -16.03
N LYS A 188 -1.89 -5.96 -16.89
CA LYS A 188 -2.07 -5.95 -18.36
C LYS A 188 -2.84 -7.16 -18.90
N GLN A 189 -3.54 -7.89 -18.03
CA GLN A 189 -4.28 -9.11 -18.40
C GLN A 189 -5.62 -8.83 -19.11
N GLY A 190 -6.04 -7.57 -19.24
CA GLY A 190 -7.28 -7.22 -19.95
C GLY A 190 -8.53 -7.77 -19.28
N ILE A 191 -8.59 -7.70 -17.96
CA ILE A 191 -9.67 -8.25 -17.14
C ILE A 191 -10.83 -7.28 -17.11
N ASP A 192 -12.04 -7.81 -17.23
CA ASP A 192 -13.31 -7.09 -17.08
C ASP A 192 -14.39 -8.04 -16.53
N GLN A 193 -14.23 -8.49 -15.29
CA GLN A 193 -15.10 -9.49 -14.67
C GLN A 193 -15.60 -9.05 -13.30
N TYR A 194 -16.76 -9.56 -12.91
CA TYR A 194 -17.28 -9.38 -11.56
C TYR A 194 -16.63 -10.36 -10.58
N VAL A 195 -16.34 -9.87 -9.38
CA VAL A 195 -15.99 -10.67 -8.20
C VAL A 195 -16.97 -10.26 -7.10
N GLY A 196 -18.00 -11.09 -6.89
CA GLY A 196 -19.20 -10.66 -6.18
C GLY A 196 -19.87 -9.49 -6.91
N GLU A 197 -20.13 -8.40 -6.20
CA GLU A 197 -20.73 -7.17 -6.77
C GLU A 197 -19.72 -6.19 -7.37
N VAL A 198 -18.41 -6.46 -7.23
CA VAL A 198 -17.35 -5.55 -7.65
C VAL A 198 -16.92 -5.85 -9.08
N LEU A 199 -17.03 -4.86 -9.97
CA LEU A 199 -16.49 -4.96 -11.32
C LEU A 199 -14.97 -4.76 -11.27
N VAL A 200 -14.21 -5.82 -11.54
CA VAL A 200 -12.75 -5.77 -11.62
C VAL A 200 -12.33 -5.48 -13.05
N VAL A 201 -11.66 -4.34 -13.24
CA VAL A 201 -11.14 -3.90 -14.54
C VAL A 201 -9.63 -3.82 -14.49
N SER A 202 -8.93 -4.33 -15.50
CA SER A 202 -7.49 -4.14 -15.63
C SER A 202 -7.09 -3.50 -16.96
N GLY A 203 -5.99 -2.75 -16.94
CA GLY A 203 -5.42 -2.07 -18.10
C GLY A 203 -5.50 -0.55 -18.02
N SER A 204 -5.38 0.10 -19.19
CA SER A 204 -5.22 1.54 -19.29
C SER A 204 -6.46 2.33 -18.84
N PRO A 205 -6.31 3.64 -18.54
CA PRO A 205 -7.45 4.51 -18.23
C PRO A 205 -8.51 4.51 -19.35
N LYS A 206 -8.06 4.47 -20.61
CA LYS A 206 -8.94 4.37 -21.78
C LYS A 206 -9.77 3.08 -21.74
N ARG A 207 -9.16 1.95 -21.41
CA ARG A 207 -9.86 0.67 -21.27
C ARG A 207 -10.89 0.70 -20.14
N LEU A 208 -10.55 1.31 -18.99
CA LEU A 208 -11.52 1.53 -17.90
C LEU A 208 -12.75 2.27 -18.41
N ARG A 209 -12.55 3.42 -19.04
CA ARG A 209 -13.62 4.24 -19.63
C ARG A 209 -14.46 3.42 -20.62
N ASP A 210 -13.81 2.77 -21.58
CA ASP A 210 -14.50 2.04 -22.64
C ASP A 210 -15.34 0.88 -22.07
N ILE A 211 -14.87 0.20 -21.02
CA ILE A 211 -15.64 -0.85 -20.32
C ILE A 211 -16.84 -0.27 -19.59
N ILE A 212 -16.66 0.82 -18.85
CA ILE A 212 -17.74 1.48 -18.11
C ILE A 212 -18.82 1.94 -19.09
N MET A 213 -18.44 2.67 -20.14
CA MET A 213 -19.38 3.14 -21.15
C MET A 213 -20.06 2.00 -21.89
N LYS A 214 -19.34 0.93 -22.25
CA LYS A 214 -19.93 -0.23 -22.91
C LYS A 214 -20.97 -0.94 -22.03
N ARG A 215 -20.68 -1.07 -20.72
CA ARG A 215 -21.53 -1.83 -19.79
C ARG A 215 -22.72 -1.02 -19.28
N PHE A 216 -22.55 0.29 -19.10
CA PHE A 216 -23.53 1.13 -18.41
C PHE A 216 -24.04 2.30 -19.24
N GLY A 217 -23.43 2.60 -20.39
CA GLY A 217 -23.83 3.70 -21.27
C GLY A 217 -24.84 3.32 -22.35
N ARG A 218 -25.47 2.14 -22.28
CA ARG A 218 -26.49 1.74 -23.27
C ARG A 218 -27.86 2.39 -23.05
N ASP A 219 -28.05 3.04 -21.92
CA ASP A 219 -29.30 3.73 -21.55
C ASP A 219 -29.14 5.27 -21.54
N SER A 220 -28.13 5.80 -22.23
CA SER A 220 -27.83 7.24 -22.33
C SER A 220 -27.86 7.74 -23.76
#